data_AF-A0AAE8MC11-F1
#
_entry.id   AF-A0AAE8MC11-F1
#
_cell.length_a   1.000
_cell.length_b   1.000
_cell.length_c   1.000
_cell.angle_alpha   90.00
_cell.angle_beta   90.00
_cell.angle_gamma   90.00
#
_symmetry.space_group_name_H-M   'P 1'
#
loop_
_entity.id
_entity.type
_entity.pdbx_description
1 polymer ?
#
loop_
_entity_poly.entity_id
_entity_poly.type
_entity_poly.pdbx_seq_one_letter_code
_entity_poly.pdbx_strand_id
1 'polypeptide(L)'
;MNVQAVRIYFILLFSLQIQCQAHPARNGYIREISSIEDVLFSIDPWLLHTSENFQLDFRLSLDVERIRLDLRPTNRADPFGQALHLETDGANELLDSWRSSMLLSDKDILLFEGDALLNRNSHGWHKVGWGRIAIRRPQPYLFEGFFTLKDDLYHVSLSDEYLRKRHQKDPSPPTSGSTHMVVWK
;
A
#
# COMPACT_ATOMS: atom_id res chain seq x y z
N MET A 1 -55.80 -7.29 53.08
CA MET A 1 -55.00 -6.88 54.26
C MET A 1 -53.55 -6.72 53.82
N ASN A 2 -53.03 -5.50 53.92
CA ASN A 2 -51.63 -5.11 53.74
C ASN A 2 -50.70 -5.81 54.73
N VAL A 3 -49.48 -6.16 54.30
CA VAL A 3 -48.17 -5.87 54.97
C VAL A 3 -47.10 -5.96 53.86
N GLN A 4 -46.64 -4.84 53.27
CA GLN A 4 -45.37 -4.17 53.61
C GLN A 4 -44.19 -5.17 53.63
N ALA A 5 -43.39 -5.22 52.57
CA ALA A 5 -42.14 -4.45 52.45
C ALA A 5 -40.93 -5.21 53.03
N VAL A 6 -39.77 -4.99 52.40
CA VAL A 6 -38.44 -5.51 52.77
C VAL A 6 -38.23 -6.98 52.33
N ARG A 7 -37.66 -7.27 51.16
CA ARG A 7 -36.22 -7.05 50.86
C ARG A 7 -36.00 -6.71 49.40
N ILE A 8 -35.95 -5.39 49.18
CA ILE A 8 -35.16 -4.72 48.15
C ILE A 8 -33.67 -5.05 48.37
N TYR A 9 -32.86 -4.96 47.31
CA TYR A 9 -31.43 -5.23 47.19
C TYR A 9 -31.05 -6.63 46.69
N PHE A 10 -31.41 -6.94 45.45
CA PHE A 10 -30.44 -7.55 44.56
C PHE A 10 -30.41 -6.79 43.23
N ILE A 11 -29.59 -5.74 43.25
CA ILE A 11 -28.74 -5.32 42.12
C ILE A 11 -29.51 -4.86 40.88
N LEU A 12 -30.10 -3.67 41.02
CA LEU A 12 -30.08 -2.64 39.97
C LEU A 12 -28.61 -2.30 39.68
N LEU A 13 -27.98 -2.95 38.72
CA LEU A 13 -26.71 -2.50 38.15
C LEU A 13 -26.55 -3.11 36.76
N PHE A 14 -26.29 -2.21 35.81
CA PHE A 14 -25.54 -2.49 34.58
C PHE A 14 -26.18 -3.55 33.67
N SER A 15 -26.76 -3.20 32.54
CA SER A 15 -26.18 -2.26 31.59
C SER A 15 -27.15 -2.15 30.42
N LEU A 16 -27.63 -0.93 30.17
CA LEU A 16 -28.02 -0.55 28.82
C LEU A 16 -26.73 -0.62 28.00
N GLN A 17 -26.43 -1.78 27.43
CA GLN A 17 -25.44 -1.90 26.38
C GLN A 17 -26.06 -1.21 25.15
N ILE A 18 -25.98 0.11 25.12
CA ILE A 18 -26.06 0.86 23.88
C ILE A 18 -24.86 0.34 23.10
N GLN A 19 -25.10 -0.69 22.27
CA GLN A 19 -24.18 -1.06 21.20
C GLN A 19 -24.22 0.12 20.23
N CYS A 20 -23.49 1.17 20.58
CA CYS A 20 -22.98 2.11 19.60
C CYS A 20 -22.00 1.26 18.79
N GLN A 21 -22.52 0.54 17.79
CA GLN A 21 -21.72 0.09 16.68
C GLN A 21 -21.29 1.35 15.95
N ALA A 22 -20.28 2.02 16.51
CA ALA A 22 -19.43 2.91 15.77
C ALA A 22 -18.71 2.04 14.75
N HIS A 23 -19.41 1.67 13.68
CA HIS A 23 -18.76 1.30 12.44
C HIS A 23 -17.91 2.51 12.08
N PRO A 24 -16.57 2.37 11.94
CA PRO A 24 -15.79 3.43 11.35
C PRO A 24 -16.45 3.72 10.00
N ALA A 25 -16.96 4.93 9.82
CA ALA A 25 -17.33 5.41 8.50
C ALA A 25 -16.02 5.48 7.71
N ARG A 26 -15.65 4.35 7.10
CA ARG A 26 -14.42 4.20 6.32
C ARG A 26 -14.66 5.02 5.06
N ASN A 27 -14.13 6.23 5.08
CA ASN A 27 -14.19 7.15 3.96
C ASN A 27 -13.44 6.48 2.81
N GLY A 28 -14.13 5.97 1.80
CA GLY A 28 -13.53 5.30 0.64
C GLY A 28 -12.82 6.25 -0.33
N TYR A 29 -12.27 7.34 0.18
CA TYR A 29 -11.57 8.37 -0.59
C TYR A 29 -10.09 8.34 -0.24
N ILE A 30 -9.28 8.64 -1.23
CA ILE A 30 -7.83 8.71 -1.11
C ILE A 30 -7.49 9.90 -0.21
N ARG A 31 -6.76 9.64 0.87
CA ARG A 31 -6.44 10.65 1.89
C ARG A 31 -5.29 11.53 1.46
N GLU A 32 -4.31 10.93 0.80
CA GLU A 32 -3.06 11.58 0.45
C GLU A 32 -2.51 11.04 -0.87
N ILE A 33 -1.86 11.92 -1.64
CA ILE A 33 -1.12 11.58 -2.85
C ILE A 33 0.19 12.36 -2.92
N SER A 34 1.27 11.69 -3.30
CA SER A 34 2.59 12.28 -3.52
C SER A 34 3.19 11.76 -4.82
N SER A 35 4.12 12.50 -5.42
CA SER A 35 4.98 11.97 -6.48
C SER A 35 6.15 11.18 -5.89
N ILE A 36 6.67 10.22 -6.66
CA ILE A 36 7.94 9.55 -6.35
C ILE A 36 9.08 10.30 -7.02
N GLU A 37 10.14 10.56 -6.26
CA GLU A 37 11.34 11.27 -6.70
C GLU A 37 12.62 10.49 -6.33
N ASP A 38 13.74 10.88 -6.93
CA ASP A 38 15.08 10.36 -6.63
C ASP A 38 15.18 8.83 -6.65
N VAL A 39 14.58 8.19 -7.64
CA VAL A 39 14.56 6.73 -7.79
C VAL A 39 15.94 6.22 -8.16
N LEU A 40 16.50 5.35 -7.32
CA LEU A 40 17.83 4.78 -7.46
C LEU A 40 17.77 3.27 -7.29
N PHE A 41 18.23 2.56 -8.32
CA PHE A 41 18.42 1.12 -8.27
C PHE A 41 19.86 0.82 -7.84
N SER A 42 20.06 -0.14 -6.93
CA SER A 42 21.41 -0.57 -6.54
C SER A 42 22.13 -1.38 -7.61
N ILE A 43 21.43 -1.74 -8.69
CA ILE A 43 21.95 -2.44 -9.87
C ILE A 43 21.49 -1.70 -11.14
N ASP A 44 22.12 -2.00 -12.28
CA ASP A 44 21.57 -1.57 -13.57
C ASP A 44 20.18 -2.22 -13.79
N PRO A 45 19.11 -1.44 -13.99
CA PRO A 45 17.77 -2.00 -14.18
C PRO A 45 17.65 -2.95 -15.39
N TRP A 46 18.54 -2.86 -16.39
CA TRP A 46 18.58 -3.84 -17.49
C TRP A 46 18.88 -5.26 -16.99
N LEU A 47 19.60 -5.39 -15.86
CA LEU A 47 20.01 -6.65 -15.25
C LEU A 47 19.00 -7.21 -14.24
N LEU A 48 17.85 -6.55 -14.03
CA LEU A 48 16.82 -6.99 -13.08
C LEU A 48 16.33 -8.43 -13.32
N HIS A 49 16.32 -8.87 -14.57
CA HIS A 49 15.86 -10.21 -14.96
C HIS A 49 16.83 -11.34 -14.55
N THR A 50 18.10 -11.02 -14.29
CA THR A 50 19.12 -11.97 -13.83
C THR A 50 19.53 -11.77 -12.39
N SER A 51 19.05 -10.71 -11.73
CA SER A 51 19.41 -10.41 -10.36
C SER A 51 18.70 -11.32 -9.37
N GLU A 52 19.39 -11.75 -8.32
CA GLU A 52 18.78 -12.47 -7.21
C GLU A 52 18.17 -11.53 -6.16
N ASN A 53 18.77 -10.37 -5.93
CA ASN A 53 18.28 -9.34 -5.01
C ASN A 53 18.79 -7.95 -5.44
N PHE A 54 18.06 -6.89 -5.14
CA PHE A 54 18.51 -5.51 -5.33
C PHE A 54 17.79 -4.55 -4.38
N GLN A 55 18.32 -3.35 -4.24
CA GLN A 55 17.71 -2.27 -3.45
C GLN A 55 17.11 -1.23 -4.38
N LEU A 56 15.93 -0.75 -4.03
CA LEU A 56 15.26 0.37 -4.68
C LEU A 56 15.07 1.49 -3.66
N ASP A 57 15.84 2.56 -3.82
CA ASP A 57 15.76 3.74 -2.98
C ASP A 57 14.96 4.83 -3.69
N PHE A 58 14.07 5.52 -2.97
CA PHE A 58 13.32 6.65 -3.50
C PHE A 58 12.83 7.58 -2.38
N ARG A 59 12.24 8.71 -2.77
CA ARG A 59 11.62 9.67 -1.86
C ARG A 59 10.20 9.98 -2.34
N LEU A 60 9.34 10.38 -1.40
CA LEU A 60 8.05 10.98 -1.73
C LEU A 60 8.23 12.50 -1.67
N SER A 61 7.69 13.26 -2.63
CA SER A 61 7.81 14.73 -2.63
C SER A 61 7.32 15.39 -1.33
N LEU A 62 6.32 14.79 -0.67
CA LEU A 62 5.77 15.29 0.60
C LEU A 62 6.62 14.90 1.83
N ASP A 63 7.56 13.96 1.68
CA ASP A 63 8.38 13.43 2.76
C ASP A 63 9.88 13.70 2.59
N VAL A 64 10.55 13.95 3.71
CA VAL A 64 12.01 14.14 3.73
C VAL A 64 12.78 12.82 3.89
N GLU A 65 12.13 11.77 4.42
CA GLU A 65 12.77 10.47 4.67
C GLU A 65 12.96 9.70 3.36
N ARG A 66 14.15 9.09 3.19
CA ARG A 66 14.38 8.15 2.08
C ARG A 66 13.80 6.79 2.43
N ILE A 67 13.07 6.20 1.48
CA ILE A 67 12.50 4.87 1.55
C ILE A 67 13.40 3.93 0.76
N ARG A 68 13.63 2.73 1.29
CA ARG A 68 14.32 1.64 0.61
C ARG A 68 13.43 0.42 0.56
N LEU A 69 13.36 -0.21 -0.60
CA LEU A 69 12.85 -1.57 -0.74
C LEU A 69 14.02 -2.52 -1.02
N ASP A 70 14.25 -3.48 -0.13
CA ASP A 70 15.19 -4.57 -0.34
C ASP A 70 14.43 -5.74 -0.99
N LEU A 71 14.60 -5.90 -2.30
CA LEU A 71 13.73 -6.67 -3.17
C LEU A 71 14.41 -7.92 -3.74
N ARG A 72 13.61 -8.98 -3.92
CA ARG A 72 14.00 -10.23 -4.58
C ARG A 72 12.97 -10.61 -5.64
N PRO A 73 13.37 -11.28 -6.75
CA PRO A 73 12.43 -11.79 -7.74
C PRO A 73 11.42 -12.72 -7.10
N THR A 74 10.16 -12.54 -7.46
CA THR A 74 9.10 -13.49 -7.11
C THR A 74 8.95 -14.48 -8.26
N ASN A 75 8.94 -15.78 -7.96
CA ASN A 75 8.64 -16.77 -8.98
C ASN A 75 7.18 -16.63 -9.42
N ARG A 76 6.96 -16.53 -10.73
CA ARG A 76 5.64 -16.41 -11.38
C ARG A 76 4.63 -17.48 -10.93
N ALA A 77 5.13 -18.62 -10.43
CA ALA A 77 4.35 -19.78 -10.00
C ALA A 77 3.58 -19.60 -8.70
N ASP A 78 3.70 -18.47 -7.99
CA ASP A 78 2.78 -18.14 -6.91
C ASP A 78 1.85 -16.95 -7.22
N PRO A 79 0.73 -17.18 -7.92
CA PRO A 79 -0.28 -16.16 -8.10
C PRO A 79 -1.27 -16.04 -6.92
N PHE A 80 -1.29 -16.94 -5.92
CA PHE A 80 -2.40 -17.06 -4.94
C PHE A 80 -2.10 -17.79 -3.60
N GLY A 81 -0.84 -18.07 -3.26
CA GLY A 81 -0.41 -19.14 -2.35
C GLY A 81 -0.35 -18.81 -0.87
N GLN A 82 -0.88 -17.68 -0.46
CA GLN A 82 -1.43 -17.50 0.88
C GLN A 82 -2.52 -16.45 0.74
N ALA A 83 -3.76 -16.89 0.90
CA ALA A 83 -4.91 -16.03 1.10
C ALA A 83 -4.54 -15.00 2.18
N LEU A 84 -4.16 -13.80 1.75
CA LEU A 84 -4.06 -12.66 2.64
C LEU A 84 -5.48 -12.41 3.10
N HIS A 85 -5.74 -12.69 4.36
CA HIS A 85 -6.94 -12.31 5.07
C HIS A 85 -6.90 -10.77 5.22
N LEU A 86 -7.14 -10.07 4.11
CA LEU A 86 -7.25 -8.61 3.97
C LEU A 86 -8.69 -8.28 3.55
N GLU A 87 -9.65 -8.94 4.21
CA GLU A 87 -11.07 -8.69 4.04
C GLU A 87 -11.44 -7.34 4.66
N THR A 88 -11.04 -6.20 4.07
CA THR A 88 -11.83 -4.95 4.17
C THR A 88 -11.25 -3.75 3.43
N ASP A 89 -10.02 -3.78 2.90
CA ASP A 89 -9.31 -2.52 2.60
C ASP A 89 -9.26 -2.03 1.15
N GLY A 90 -9.65 -2.84 0.16
CA GLY A 90 -9.63 -2.47 -1.26
C GLY A 90 -8.33 -2.83 -1.98
N ALA A 91 -7.36 -3.45 -1.29
CA ALA A 91 -6.14 -3.96 -1.91
C ALA A 91 -6.41 -5.07 -2.96
N ASN A 92 -7.50 -5.83 -2.78
CA ASN A 92 -7.94 -6.86 -3.72
C ASN A 92 -8.30 -6.25 -5.09
N GLU A 93 -8.93 -5.07 -5.13
CA GLU A 93 -9.29 -4.41 -6.40
C GLU A 93 -8.08 -3.89 -7.16
N LEU A 94 -7.00 -3.50 -6.47
CA LEU A 94 -5.76 -3.09 -7.12
C LEU A 94 -4.99 -4.28 -7.68
N LEU A 95 -4.99 -5.40 -6.97
CA LEU A 95 -4.40 -6.66 -7.44
C LEU A 95 -5.19 -7.24 -8.63
N ASP A 96 -6.53 -7.17 -8.58
CA ASP A 96 -7.44 -7.60 -9.66
C ASP A 96 -7.39 -6.65 -10.86
N SER A 97 -7.14 -5.36 -10.62
CA SER A 97 -6.90 -4.39 -11.67
C SER A 97 -5.59 -4.65 -12.40
N TRP A 98 -4.49 -5.04 -11.73
CA TRP A 98 -3.25 -5.44 -12.40
C TRP A 98 -3.41 -6.69 -13.27
N ARG A 99 -4.21 -7.67 -12.80
CA ARG A 99 -4.56 -8.85 -13.59
C ARG A 99 -5.31 -8.52 -14.87
N SER A 100 -6.15 -7.48 -14.82
CA SER A 100 -7.07 -7.14 -15.90
C SER A 100 -6.54 -6.04 -16.84
N SER A 101 -5.62 -5.19 -16.37
CA SER A 101 -5.17 -3.99 -17.12
C SER A 101 -3.96 -4.25 -18.03
N MET A 102 -3.20 -5.31 -17.81
CA MET A 102 -1.97 -5.55 -18.57
C MET A 102 -2.27 -6.32 -19.86
N LEU A 103 -2.75 -5.61 -20.89
CA LEU A 103 -2.51 -5.93 -22.31
C LEU A 103 -1.00 -5.79 -22.67
N LEU A 104 -0.11 -6.11 -21.74
CA LEU A 104 1.33 -6.17 -21.92
C LEU A 104 1.71 -7.63 -22.03
N SER A 105 2.66 -7.96 -22.89
CA SER A 105 3.22 -9.30 -22.93
C SER A 105 3.78 -9.63 -21.54
N ASP A 106 3.41 -10.81 -21.05
CA ASP A 106 3.87 -11.44 -19.82
C ASP A 106 5.42 -11.43 -19.61
N LYS A 107 6.20 -11.06 -20.64
CA LYS A 107 7.67 -11.04 -20.63
C LYS A 107 8.28 -9.68 -20.25
N ASP A 108 7.48 -8.61 -20.25
CA ASP A 108 7.94 -7.23 -20.08
C ASP A 108 7.78 -6.69 -18.66
N ILE A 109 7.17 -7.49 -17.77
CA ILE A 109 6.92 -7.18 -16.38
C ILE A 109 7.71 -8.12 -15.49
N LEU A 110 8.46 -7.55 -14.55
CA LEU A 110 9.20 -8.31 -13.53
C LEU A 110 8.59 -8.02 -12.16
N LEU A 111 8.22 -9.07 -11.43
CA LEU A 111 7.60 -8.98 -10.11
C LEU A 111 8.64 -9.20 -9.00
N PHE A 112 8.63 -8.31 -8.02
CA PHE A 112 9.54 -8.32 -6.89
C PHE A 112 8.79 -8.14 -5.58
N GLU A 113 9.33 -8.74 -4.52
CA GLU A 113 8.84 -8.55 -3.15
C GLU A 113 10.00 -8.37 -2.18
N GLY A 114 9.74 -7.77 -1.03
CA GLY A 114 10.73 -7.73 0.04
C GLY A 114 10.43 -6.70 1.12
N ASP A 115 11.47 -6.28 1.83
CA ASP A 115 11.35 -5.46 3.03
C ASP A 115 11.34 -3.97 2.69
N ALA A 116 10.52 -3.20 3.42
CA ALA A 116 10.51 -1.74 3.35
C ALA A 116 11.24 -1.16 4.57
N LEU A 117 12.20 -0.28 4.29
CA LEU A 117 13.07 0.33 5.28
C LEU A 117 13.01 1.86 5.18
N LEU A 118 13.15 2.50 6.34
CA LEU A 118 13.33 3.95 6.44
C LEU A 118 14.68 4.26 7.06
N ASN A 119 15.32 5.32 6.56
CA ASN A 119 16.52 5.86 7.17
C ASN A 119 16.16 6.89 8.24
N ARG A 120 16.16 6.48 9.52
CA ARG A 120 15.95 7.40 10.65
C ARG A 120 17.28 8.06 11.01
N ASN A 121 17.65 9.11 10.28
CA ASN A 121 18.82 9.94 10.56
C ASN A 121 20.07 9.08 10.91
N SER A 122 20.88 9.51 11.88
CA SER A 122 22.18 8.91 12.27
C SER A 122 22.16 7.43 12.70
N HIS A 123 21.00 6.75 12.70
CA HIS A 123 20.86 5.35 13.09
C HIS A 123 20.79 4.37 11.91
N GLY A 124 20.74 4.88 10.67
CA GLY A 124 20.76 4.05 9.47
C GLY A 124 19.40 3.46 9.08
N TRP A 125 19.44 2.41 8.26
CA TRP A 125 18.24 1.76 7.71
C TRP A 125 17.57 0.84 8.72
N HIS A 126 16.27 1.03 8.93
CA HIS A 126 15.46 0.19 9.79
C HIS A 126 14.26 -0.36 9.03
N LYS A 127 14.01 -1.67 9.15
CA LYS A 127 12.80 -2.31 8.63
C LYS A 127 11.57 -1.78 9.35
N VAL A 128 10.60 -1.32 8.57
CA VAL A 128 9.33 -0.75 9.05
C VAL A 128 8.11 -1.30 8.31
N GLY A 129 8.32 -2.19 7.35
CA GLY A 129 7.27 -2.85 6.60
C GLY A 129 7.82 -3.75 5.49
N TRP A 130 7.02 -3.93 4.44
CA TRP A 130 7.33 -4.76 3.27
C TRP A 130 6.67 -4.16 2.03
N GLY A 131 7.01 -4.67 0.84
CA GLY A 131 6.40 -4.23 -0.39
C GLY A 131 6.46 -5.27 -1.51
N ARG A 132 5.61 -5.07 -2.50
CA ARG A 132 5.56 -5.82 -3.75
C ARG A 132 5.41 -4.86 -4.90
N ILE A 133 6.31 -4.95 -5.87
CA ILE A 133 6.33 -4.05 -7.03
C ILE A 133 6.52 -4.83 -8.32
N ALA A 134 5.90 -4.32 -9.37
CA ALA A 134 6.12 -4.70 -10.75
C ALA A 134 6.94 -3.60 -11.44
N ILE A 135 8.04 -3.97 -12.09
CA ILE A 135 8.86 -3.02 -12.88
C ILE A 135 8.59 -3.26 -14.36
N ARG A 136 8.26 -2.19 -15.09
CA ARG A 136 8.00 -2.22 -16.54
C ARG A 136 9.30 -2.02 -17.33
N ARG A 137 9.45 -2.80 -18.40
CA ARG A 137 10.47 -2.61 -19.45
C ARG A 137 9.81 -2.23 -20.79
N PRO A 138 10.57 -1.63 -21.73
CA PRO A 138 11.88 -0.97 -21.59
C PRO A 138 11.76 0.42 -20.94
N GLN A 139 12.87 1.20 -20.91
CA GLN A 139 12.92 2.53 -20.30
C GLN A 139 11.74 3.46 -20.69
N PRO A 140 11.28 4.34 -19.78
CA PRO A 140 11.76 4.52 -18.39
C PRO A 140 11.36 3.36 -17.46
N TYR A 141 12.23 3.04 -16.49
CA TYR A 141 12.00 1.99 -15.49
C TYR A 141 11.02 2.45 -14.41
N LEU A 142 9.75 2.54 -14.80
CA LEU A 142 8.66 2.83 -13.89
C LEU A 142 8.22 1.55 -13.19
N PHE A 143 7.76 1.70 -11.96
CA PHE A 143 7.20 0.62 -11.17
C PHE A 143 5.82 0.97 -10.65
N GLU A 144 5.00 -0.05 -10.50
CA GLU A 144 3.69 0.00 -9.85
C GLU A 144 3.66 -1.08 -8.77
N GLY A 145 2.84 -0.92 -7.75
CA GLY A 145 2.97 -1.79 -6.60
C GLY A 145 2.22 -1.33 -5.38
N PHE A 146 2.59 -1.91 -4.26
CA PHE A 146 2.28 -1.36 -2.96
C PHE A 146 3.44 -1.63 -2.00
N PHE A 147 3.48 -0.85 -0.92
CA PHE A 147 4.34 -1.11 0.21
C PHE A 147 3.67 -0.61 1.48
N THR A 148 4.11 -1.11 2.63
CA THR A 148 3.63 -0.68 3.94
C THR A 148 4.73 0.07 4.67
N LEU A 149 4.42 1.16 5.36
CA LEU A 149 5.32 1.81 6.32
C LEU A 149 4.58 2.06 7.63
N LYS A 150 5.08 1.56 8.76
CA LYS A 150 4.54 1.88 10.10
C LYS A 150 3.00 1.78 10.14
N ASP A 151 2.45 0.67 9.61
CA ASP A 151 1.01 0.32 9.52
C ASP A 151 0.19 1.01 8.42
N ASP A 152 0.71 2.01 7.71
CA ASP A 152 0.05 2.58 6.54
C ASP A 152 0.36 1.76 5.27
N LEU A 153 -0.68 1.46 4.49
CA LEU A 153 -0.56 0.86 3.15
C LEU A 153 -0.48 1.96 2.09
N TYR A 154 0.57 1.92 1.30
CA TYR A 154 0.84 2.86 0.20
C TYR A 154 0.74 2.13 -1.12
N HIS A 155 -0.02 2.70 -2.05
CA HIS A 155 -0.14 2.20 -3.42
C HIS A 155 0.70 3.02 -4.36
N VAL A 156 1.42 2.35 -5.26
CA VAL A 156 2.20 2.98 -6.33
C VAL A 156 1.49 2.74 -7.65
N SER A 157 1.23 3.79 -8.40
CA SER A 157 0.59 3.70 -9.72
C SER A 157 1.23 4.68 -10.70
N LEU A 158 1.07 4.41 -11.99
CA LEU A 158 1.31 5.45 -13.00
C LEU A 158 0.24 6.54 -12.87
N SER A 159 0.65 7.79 -13.08
CA SER A 159 -0.22 8.97 -12.97
C SER A 159 -1.49 8.86 -13.82
N ASP A 160 -1.37 8.32 -15.03
CA ASP A 160 -2.49 8.18 -15.97
C ASP A 160 -3.47 7.10 -15.51
N GLU A 161 -2.95 6.00 -14.95
CA GLU A 161 -3.76 4.92 -14.38
C GLU A 161 -4.49 5.37 -13.10
N TYR A 162 -3.82 6.15 -12.25
CA TYR A 162 -4.44 6.79 -11.10
C TYR A 162 -5.58 7.72 -11.54
N LEU A 163 -5.31 8.64 -12.48
CA LEU A 163 -6.30 9.60 -12.98
C LEU A 163 -7.51 8.91 -13.61
N ARG A 164 -7.32 7.74 -14.22
CA ARG A 164 -8.38 6.92 -14.82
C ARG A 164 -9.29 6.26 -13.78
N LYS A 165 -8.75 5.86 -12.63
CA LYS A 165 -9.48 5.08 -11.59
C LYS A 165 -9.97 5.92 -10.42
N ARG A 166 -9.37 7.08 -10.18
CA ARG A 166 -9.71 7.94 -9.04
C ARG A 166 -11.17 8.37 -9.06
N HIS A 167 -11.74 8.53 -7.87
CA HIS A 167 -13.03 9.19 -7.69
C HIS A 167 -12.90 10.71 -7.89
N GLN A 168 -13.99 11.39 -8.24
CA GLN A 168 -14.01 12.85 -8.45
C GLN A 168 -13.53 13.66 -7.23
N LYS A 169 -13.66 13.09 -6.03
CA LYS A 169 -13.27 13.73 -4.75
C LYS A 169 -11.83 13.44 -4.35
N ASP A 170 -11.16 12.52 -5.04
CA ASP A 170 -9.78 12.17 -4.73
C ASP A 170 -8.82 13.27 -5.20
N PRO A 171 -7.72 13.50 -4.48
CA PRO A 171 -6.77 14.54 -4.81
C PRO A 171 -6.15 14.32 -6.20
N SER A 172 -5.77 15.41 -6.86
CA SER A 172 -5.00 15.35 -8.10
C SER A 172 -3.53 15.10 -7.81
N PRO A 173 -2.78 14.42 -8.70
CA PRO A 173 -1.34 14.28 -8.58
C PRO A 173 -0.63 15.63 -8.41
N PRO A 174 0.44 15.71 -7.60
CA PRO A 174 1.19 16.96 -7.41
C PRO A 174 1.86 17.46 -8.70
N THR A 175 2.26 16.53 -9.58
CA THR A 175 2.89 16.82 -10.86
C THR A 175 1.90 16.59 -11.99
N SER A 176 1.85 17.53 -12.94
CA SER A 176 1.07 17.39 -14.18
C SER A 176 1.99 17.26 -15.39
N GLY A 177 1.58 16.50 -16.40
CA GLY A 177 2.32 16.38 -17.65
C GLY A 177 2.54 14.93 -18.06
N SER A 178 3.79 14.55 -18.34
CA SER A 178 4.15 13.19 -18.74
C SER A 178 3.81 12.15 -17.67
N THR A 179 3.59 10.91 -18.12
CA THR A 179 3.40 9.74 -17.24
C THR A 179 4.54 9.63 -16.22
N HIS A 180 4.19 9.62 -14.94
CA HIS A 180 5.13 9.50 -13.82
C HIS A 180 4.54 8.60 -12.73
N MET A 181 5.31 8.28 -11.69
CA MET A 181 4.84 7.46 -10.58
C MET A 181 4.26 8.33 -9.46
N VAL A 182 3.11 7.92 -8.97
CA VAL A 182 2.44 8.52 -7.82
C VAL A 182 2.24 7.48 -6.73
N VAL A 183 2.24 7.95 -5.48
CA VAL A 183 1.98 7.16 -4.28
C VAL A 183 0.77 7.70 -3.56
N TRP A 184 -0.12 6.84 -3.11
CA TRP A 184 -1.36 7.25 -2.43
C TRP A 184 -1.80 6.25 -1.34
N LYS A 185 -2.59 6.74 -0.36
CA LYS A 185 -3.08 5.99 0.83
C LYS A 185 -4.39 6.53 1.42
#